data_AF-A0A181ZG74-F1
#
_entry.id   AF-A0A181ZG74-F1
#
_cell.length_a   1.000
_cell.length_b   1.000
_cell.length_c   1.000
_cell.angle_alpha   90.00
_cell.angle_beta   90.00
_cell.angle_gamma   90.00
#
_symmetry.space_group_name_H-M   'P 1'
#
loop_
_entity.id
_entity.type
_entity.pdbx_description
1 polymer ?
#
loop_
_entity_poly.entity_id
_entity_poly.type
_entity_poly.pdbx_seq_one_letter_code
_entity_poly.pdbx_strand_id
1 'polypeptide(L)'
;MIRANARAAGREARCRTATSLPSGAGTVHGMRGVGLIDEAGRMRLVGSGVAGAAFAVVLVMLLVSPWAGATTGVLVAVAIPVGAAGAAIGAFLTVRSWRLGGGYERVVAVQRWVAEGEVPAGVPASVWIPLVQAEADKQVAGWGKIVLAVCWGAMTWSMRDQQPPVLTAILLALWAGLATWSAVWVIPRARAAREVLRRGVATLE
;
A
#
# COMPACT_ATOMS: atom_id res chain seq x y z
N MET A 1 39.21 8.45 80.69
CA MET A 1 39.88 7.21 80.24
C MET A 1 38.98 6.57 79.18
N ILE A 2 39.49 6.38 77.95
CA ILE A 2 38.94 5.54 76.84
C ILE A 2 37.65 6.13 76.20
N ARG A 3 37.62 6.86 75.06
CA ARG A 3 38.06 6.65 73.65
C ARG A 3 37.44 5.41 72.96
N ALA A 4 36.84 5.67 71.78
CA ALA A 4 36.19 4.78 70.80
C ALA A 4 34.68 4.51 71.06
N ASN A 5 33.73 4.70 70.15
CA ASN A 5 33.83 4.76 68.70
C ASN A 5 32.87 5.82 68.13
N ALA A 6 33.48 6.75 67.42
CA ALA A 6 32.84 7.82 66.72
C ALA A 6 32.44 7.35 65.32
N ARG A 7 31.32 7.89 64.85
CA ARG A 7 31.11 8.33 63.47
C ARG A 7 30.86 7.27 62.41
N ALA A 8 30.10 7.78 61.44
CA ALA A 8 29.96 7.33 60.08
C ALA A 8 29.00 6.15 59.91
N ALA A 9 27.93 6.26 59.14
CA ALA A 9 27.50 7.36 58.31
C ALA A 9 26.07 7.05 57.83
N GLY A 10 25.30 8.10 57.61
CA GLY A 10 24.46 8.13 56.41
C GLY A 10 23.19 7.30 56.47
N ARG A 11 22.44 7.36 57.57
CA ARG A 11 21.07 6.85 57.62
C ARG A 11 20.03 7.80 57.02
N GLU A 12 20.44 8.87 56.36
CA GLU A 12 19.53 9.78 55.66
C GLU A 12 20.12 10.27 54.35
N ALA A 13 19.27 10.22 53.33
CA ALA A 13 19.35 10.86 52.03
C ALA A 13 20.20 10.18 50.92
N ARG A 14 19.46 9.91 49.84
CA ARG A 14 19.80 10.01 48.41
C ARG A 14 20.07 8.71 47.62
N CYS A 15 19.34 8.63 46.49
CA CYS A 15 19.47 7.75 45.32
C CYS A 15 18.91 6.33 45.53
N ARG A 16 17.76 5.90 44.99
CA ARG A 16 17.08 6.20 43.71
C ARG A 16 17.97 5.98 42.48
N THR A 17 18.50 4.76 42.30
CA THR A 17 18.96 4.11 41.04
C THR A 17 19.55 2.76 41.49
N ALA A 18 19.07 1.57 41.11
CA ALA A 18 19.28 0.86 39.85
C ALA A 18 18.93 -0.63 40.15
N THR A 19 18.00 -1.25 39.43
CA THR A 19 18.30 -2.24 38.37
C THR A 19 18.55 -3.68 38.87
N SER A 20 17.55 -4.57 38.77
CA SER A 20 17.65 -5.88 38.07
C SER A 20 16.36 -6.70 38.26
N LEU A 21 15.51 -6.67 37.23
CA LEU A 21 14.45 -7.64 36.97
C LEU A 21 15.04 -8.89 36.28
N PRO A 22 14.33 -10.04 36.31
CA PRO A 22 14.83 -11.33 35.85
C PRO A 22 14.98 -11.43 34.33
N SER A 23 15.98 -12.23 33.94
CA SER A 23 16.34 -12.64 32.59
C SER A 23 15.14 -13.18 31.78
N GLY A 24 14.59 -12.34 30.91
CA GLY A 24 13.70 -12.70 29.81
C GLY A 24 14.30 -12.27 28.47
N ALA A 25 13.74 -12.83 27.39
CA ALA A 25 14.07 -12.64 25.98
C ALA A 25 15.32 -13.42 25.52
N GLY A 26 15.17 -14.45 24.68
CA GLY A 26 14.49 -14.32 23.39
C GLY A 26 15.56 -14.07 22.35
N THR A 27 16.29 -15.13 22.01
CA THR A 27 17.34 -15.14 20.99
C THR A 27 16.69 -14.99 19.62
N VAL A 28 16.26 -13.77 19.29
CA VAL A 28 15.98 -13.35 17.92
C VAL A 28 17.33 -13.11 17.27
N HIS A 29 18.00 -14.19 16.87
CA HIS A 29 19.21 -14.13 16.06
C HIS A 29 18.93 -14.63 14.65
N GLY A 30 18.59 -13.66 13.79
CA GLY A 30 18.33 -13.90 12.38
C GLY A 30 17.95 -12.68 11.54
N MET A 31 18.19 -11.44 12.01
CA MET A 31 18.20 -10.27 11.13
C MET A 31 19.53 -10.24 10.36
N ARG A 32 19.58 -10.91 9.20
CA ARG A 32 20.59 -10.67 8.16
C ARG A 32 19.94 -10.76 6.78
N GLY A 33 19.49 -9.62 6.31
CA GLY A 33 19.12 -9.38 4.93
C GLY A 33 18.60 -7.96 4.78
N VAL A 34 19.44 -7.08 4.23
CA VAL A 34 19.03 -5.78 3.70
C VAL A 34 17.72 -5.95 2.90
N GLY A 35 16.71 -5.11 3.18
CA GLY A 35 15.33 -5.20 2.69
C GLY A 35 15.18 -5.60 1.21
N LEU A 36 15.16 -6.91 0.98
CA LEU A 36 14.86 -7.52 -0.30
C LEU A 36 13.35 -7.65 -0.36
N ILE A 37 12.76 -6.97 -1.34
CA ILE A 37 11.36 -7.18 -1.73
C ILE A 37 11.19 -8.69 -1.89
N ASP A 38 10.31 -9.28 -1.07
CA ASP A 38 10.00 -10.70 -1.12
C ASP A 38 9.33 -11.06 -2.46
N GLU A 39 9.14 -12.36 -2.72
CA GLU A 39 8.56 -12.80 -3.99
C GLU A 39 7.16 -12.20 -4.22
N ALA A 40 6.39 -12.03 -3.15
CA ALA A 40 5.09 -11.37 -3.23
C ALA A 40 5.19 -9.90 -3.67
N GLY A 41 6.20 -9.18 -3.18
CA GLY A 41 6.49 -7.81 -3.59
C GLY A 41 6.99 -7.71 -5.04
N ARG A 42 7.79 -8.69 -5.50
CA ARG A 42 8.20 -8.77 -6.92
C ARG A 42 7.00 -9.00 -7.82
N MET A 43 6.12 -9.93 -7.46
CA MET A 43 4.88 -10.19 -8.19
C MET A 43 3.96 -8.98 -8.22
N ARG A 44 3.94 -8.16 -7.17
CA ARG A 44 3.21 -6.88 -7.16
C ARG A 44 3.81 -5.84 -8.10
N LEU A 45 5.13 -5.77 -8.22
CA LEU A 45 5.81 -4.90 -9.19
C LEU A 45 5.55 -5.35 -10.62
N VAL A 46 5.62 -6.65 -10.88
CA VAL A 46 5.27 -7.22 -12.18
C VAL A 46 3.80 -6.93 -12.49
N GLY A 47 2.89 -7.18 -11.55
CA GLY A 47 1.46 -6.92 -11.71
C GLY A 47 1.15 -5.44 -11.98
N SER A 48 1.78 -4.51 -11.24
CA SER A 48 1.59 -3.07 -11.48
C SER A 48 2.24 -2.59 -12.77
N GLY A 49 3.38 -3.18 -13.16
CA GLY A 49 4.01 -2.96 -14.46
C GLY A 49 3.12 -3.43 -15.61
N VAL A 50 2.57 -4.64 -15.55
CA VAL A 50 1.64 -5.17 -16.56
C VAL A 50 0.38 -4.32 -16.66
N ALA A 51 -0.20 -3.93 -15.52
CA ALA A 51 -1.38 -3.06 -15.49
C ALA A 51 -1.08 -1.68 -16.11
N GLY A 52 0.07 -1.10 -15.77
CA GLY A 52 0.53 0.17 -16.34
C GLY A 52 0.77 0.09 -17.85
N ALA A 53 1.37 -0.99 -18.34
CA ALA A 53 1.56 -1.23 -19.75
C ALA A 53 0.25 -1.36 -20.51
N ALA A 54 -0.67 -2.19 -20.00
CA ALA A 54 -1.98 -2.40 -20.61
C ALA A 54 -2.75 -1.09 -20.71
N PHE A 55 -2.76 -0.28 -19.63
CA PHE A 55 -3.40 1.03 -19.65
C PHE A 55 -2.78 1.97 -20.69
N ALA A 56 -1.45 2.05 -20.76
CA ALA A 56 -0.76 2.94 -21.68
C ALA A 56 -0.95 2.52 -23.16
N VAL A 57 -0.97 1.21 -23.45
CA VAL A 57 -1.30 0.68 -24.78
C VAL A 57 -2.72 1.04 -25.18
N VAL A 58 -3.69 0.84 -24.29
CA VAL A 58 -5.08 1.24 -24.55
C VAL A 58 -5.17 2.75 -24.79
N LEU A 59 -4.50 3.56 -23.96
CA LEU A 59 -4.45 5.01 -24.12
C LEU A 59 -3.92 5.43 -25.51
N VAL A 60 -2.83 4.82 -25.96
CA VAL A 60 -2.27 5.09 -27.29
C VAL A 60 -3.23 4.71 -28.40
N MET A 61 -3.85 3.53 -28.32
CA MET A 61 -4.78 3.11 -29.36
C MET A 61 -5.98 4.03 -29.43
N LEU A 62 -6.42 4.62 -28.31
CA LEU A 62 -7.44 5.66 -28.30
C LEU A 62 -7.01 6.94 -29.02
N LEU A 63 -5.77 7.36 -28.79
CA LEU A 63 -5.22 8.59 -29.38
C LEU A 63 -4.94 8.44 -30.88
N VAL A 64 -4.55 7.25 -31.32
CA VAL A 64 -4.14 6.99 -32.71
C VAL A 64 -5.30 6.53 -33.59
N SER A 65 -6.30 5.83 -33.04
CA SER A 65 -7.45 5.30 -33.81
C SER A 65 -8.20 6.33 -34.67
N PRO A 66 -8.31 7.62 -34.31
CA PRO A 66 -8.98 8.61 -35.16
C PRO A 66 -8.15 9.04 -36.39
N TRP A 67 -6.84 8.82 -36.38
CA TRP A 67 -5.90 9.42 -37.34
C TRP A 67 -5.18 8.39 -38.22
N ALA A 68 -4.95 7.19 -37.70
CA ALA A 68 -4.32 6.10 -38.42
C ALA A 68 -5.03 4.79 -38.07
N GLY A 69 -5.45 4.04 -39.10
CA GLY A 69 -5.95 2.68 -38.90
C GLY A 69 -4.92 1.85 -38.12
N ALA A 70 -5.39 0.94 -37.27
CA ALA A 70 -4.55 0.09 -36.44
C ALA A 70 -3.71 -0.85 -37.31
N THR A 71 -2.55 -0.37 -37.77
CA THR A 71 -1.58 -1.13 -38.56
C THR A 71 -0.55 -1.77 -37.65
N THR A 72 0.04 -2.88 -38.08
CA THR A 72 1.15 -3.55 -37.38
C THR A 72 2.31 -2.59 -37.11
N GLY A 73 2.54 -1.60 -37.98
CA GLY A 73 3.53 -0.55 -37.79
C GLY A 73 3.25 0.35 -36.58
N VAL A 74 1.99 0.75 -36.38
CA VAL A 74 1.58 1.57 -35.21
C VAL A 74 1.71 0.78 -33.91
N LEU A 75 1.40 -0.52 -33.93
CA LEU A 75 1.57 -1.40 -32.78
C LEU A 75 3.03 -1.48 -32.33
N VAL A 76 3.94 -1.73 -33.27
CA VAL A 76 5.37 -1.90 -32.94
C VAL A 76 6.05 -0.56 -32.61
N ALA A 77 5.75 0.49 -33.37
CA ALA A 77 6.44 1.79 -33.24
C ALA A 77 5.91 2.65 -32.08
N VAL A 78 4.64 2.49 -31.68
CA VAL A 78 4.01 3.39 -30.70
C VAL A 78 3.47 2.62 -29.50
N ALA A 79 2.77 1.50 -29.71
CA ALA A 79 2.16 0.77 -28.60
C ALA A 79 3.20 0.12 -27.69
N ILE A 80 4.22 -0.53 -28.25
CA ILE A 80 5.27 -1.19 -27.45
C ILE A 80 6.07 -0.17 -26.61
N PRO A 81 6.60 0.93 -27.16
CA PRO A 81 7.33 1.92 -26.35
C PRO A 81 6.47 2.55 -25.27
N VAL A 82 5.22 2.88 -25.57
CA VAL A 82 4.33 3.50 -24.60
C VAL A 82 3.85 2.49 -23.55
N GLY A 83 3.64 1.23 -23.94
CA GLY A 83 3.43 0.13 -22.99
C GLY A 83 4.60 -0.03 -22.03
N ALA A 84 5.84 0.02 -22.51
CA ALA A 84 7.03 -0.02 -21.66
C ALA A 84 7.09 1.19 -20.70
N ALA A 85 6.77 2.39 -21.18
CA ALA A 85 6.67 3.58 -20.32
C ALA A 85 5.56 3.43 -19.26
N GLY A 86 4.40 2.89 -19.66
CA GLY A 86 3.30 2.56 -18.75
C GLY A 86 3.73 1.58 -17.65
N ALA A 87 4.47 0.53 -18.02
CA ALA A 87 5.02 -0.42 -17.04
C ALA A 87 5.96 0.25 -16.05
N ALA A 88 6.89 1.07 -16.55
CA ALA A 88 7.83 1.80 -15.72
C ALA A 88 7.10 2.74 -14.74
N ILE A 89 6.05 3.44 -15.20
CA ILE A 89 5.23 4.31 -14.36
C ILE A 89 4.48 3.49 -13.30
N GLY A 90 3.86 2.35 -13.66
CA GLY A 90 3.16 1.49 -12.72
C GLY A 90 4.07 0.95 -11.61
N ALA A 91 5.26 0.47 -11.99
CA ALA A 91 6.28 0.03 -11.05
C ALA A 91 6.78 1.19 -10.17
N PHE A 92 7.05 2.35 -10.77
CA PHE A 92 7.51 3.55 -10.06
C PHE A 92 6.49 4.04 -9.03
N LEU A 93 5.21 4.12 -9.39
CA LEU A 93 4.14 4.51 -8.46
C LEU A 93 4.01 3.52 -7.29
N THR A 94 4.21 2.23 -7.57
CA THR A 94 4.21 1.19 -6.53
C THR A 94 5.37 1.39 -5.56
N VAL A 95 6.60 1.54 -6.07
CA VAL A 95 7.79 1.82 -5.24
C VAL A 95 7.64 3.13 -4.48
N ARG A 96 7.13 4.18 -5.12
CA ARG A 96 6.88 5.48 -4.50
C ARG A 96 5.87 5.35 -3.36
N SER A 97 4.81 4.56 -3.53
CA SER A 97 3.83 4.31 -2.47
C SER A 97 4.45 3.61 -1.27
N TRP A 98 5.39 2.69 -1.48
CA TRP A 98 6.14 2.04 -0.40
C TRP A 98 7.06 3.01 0.32
N ARG A 99 7.73 3.91 -0.43
CA ARG A 99 8.57 4.96 0.17
C ARG A 99 7.75 5.93 1.02
N LEU A 100 6.59 6.37 0.52
CA LEU A 100 5.68 7.24 1.27
C LEU A 100 5.09 6.55 2.51
N GLY A 101 4.88 5.22 2.45
CA GLY A 101 4.45 4.41 3.59
C GLY A 101 5.52 4.10 4.63
N GLY A 102 6.75 4.63 4.47
CA GLY A 102 7.87 4.38 5.38
C GLY A 102 8.61 3.07 5.14
N GLY A 103 8.50 2.48 3.95
CA GLY A 103 9.23 1.29 3.53
C GLY A 103 8.34 0.09 3.20
N TYR A 104 8.87 -0.83 2.39
CA TYR A 104 8.16 -2.05 1.95
C TYR A 104 7.69 -2.89 3.14
N GLU A 105 8.59 -3.19 4.07
CA GLU A 105 8.31 -4.03 5.24
C GLU A 105 7.17 -3.48 6.10
N ARG A 106 7.15 -2.16 6.29
CA ARG A 106 6.12 -1.48 7.07
C ARG A 106 4.76 -1.57 6.40
N VAL A 107 4.72 -1.41 5.07
CA VAL A 107 3.48 -1.57 4.29
C VAL A 107 2.99 -3.02 4.35
N VAL A 108 3.88 -4.01 4.19
CA VAL A 108 3.50 -5.43 4.28
C VAL A 108 3.00 -5.81 5.66
N ALA A 109 3.66 -5.34 6.72
CA ALA A 109 3.24 -5.59 8.10
C ALA A 109 1.82 -5.08 8.35
N VAL A 110 1.54 -3.83 7.98
CA VAL A 110 0.18 -3.24 8.11
C VAL A 110 -0.82 -4.05 7.30
N GLN A 111 -0.44 -4.45 6.09
CA GLN A 111 -1.31 -5.24 5.25
C GLN A 111 -1.64 -6.62 5.81
N ARG A 112 -0.68 -7.22 6.52
CA ARG A 112 -0.85 -8.48 7.23
C ARG A 112 -1.75 -8.31 8.45
N TRP A 113 -1.57 -7.24 9.24
CA TRP A 113 -2.45 -6.93 10.36
C TRP A 113 -3.91 -6.75 9.93
N VAL A 114 -4.13 -6.09 8.79
CA VAL A 114 -5.49 -5.92 8.23
C VAL A 114 -6.07 -7.24 7.73
N ALA A 115 -5.24 -8.13 7.17
CA ALA A 115 -5.68 -9.43 6.67
C ALA A 115 -5.99 -10.41 7.80
N GLU A 116 -5.16 -10.44 8.84
CA GLU A 116 -5.33 -11.25 10.04
C GLU A 116 -6.36 -10.64 11.01
N GLY A 117 -6.66 -9.35 10.86
CA GLY A 117 -7.63 -8.62 11.68
C GLY A 117 -7.13 -8.30 13.09
N GLU A 118 -5.82 -8.35 13.32
CA GLU A 118 -5.16 -8.18 14.62
C GLU A 118 -3.79 -7.49 14.47
N VAL A 119 -3.43 -6.65 15.44
CA VAL A 119 -2.10 -6.02 15.53
C VAL A 119 -1.29 -6.75 16.61
N PRO A 120 -0.04 -7.17 16.35
CA PRO A 120 0.80 -7.85 17.33
C PRO A 120 0.99 -7.04 18.62
N ALA A 121 0.89 -7.71 19.78
CA ALA A 121 0.92 -7.10 21.12
C ALA A 121 2.20 -6.33 21.49
N GLY A 122 3.22 -6.33 20.63
CA GLY A 122 4.48 -5.58 20.82
C GLY A 122 4.54 -4.23 20.09
N VAL A 123 3.53 -3.83 19.32
CA VAL A 123 3.57 -2.60 18.52
C VAL A 123 2.86 -1.46 19.25
N PRO A 124 3.54 -0.33 19.56
CA PRO A 124 2.92 0.81 20.23
C PRO A 124 1.77 1.44 19.43
N ALA A 125 0.74 1.92 20.12
CA ALA A 125 -0.42 2.61 19.54
C ALA A 125 -0.05 3.82 18.68
N SER A 126 0.96 4.59 19.09
CA SER A 126 1.50 5.72 18.33
C SER A 126 2.06 5.32 16.96
N VAL A 127 2.39 4.05 16.76
CA VAL A 127 2.97 3.53 15.52
C VAL A 127 1.90 2.89 14.64
N TRP A 128 1.04 2.01 15.18
CA TRP A 128 0.10 1.26 14.34
C TRP A 128 -1.14 2.07 13.96
N ILE A 129 -1.64 2.97 14.82
CA ILE A 129 -2.87 3.73 14.55
C ILE A 129 -2.75 4.58 13.27
N PRO A 130 -1.71 5.43 13.09
CA PRO A 130 -1.60 6.25 11.89
C PRO A 130 -1.46 5.42 10.60
N LEU A 131 -0.84 4.24 10.70
CA LEU A 131 -0.62 3.36 9.56
C LEU A 131 -1.90 2.66 9.11
N VAL A 132 -2.68 2.14 10.06
CA VAL A 132 -3.97 1.51 9.75
C VAL A 132 -4.99 2.57 9.32
N GLN A 133 -4.91 3.78 9.87
CA GLN A 133 -5.71 4.92 9.41
C GLN A 133 -5.39 5.31 7.97
N ALA A 134 -4.11 5.38 7.60
CA ALA A 134 -3.72 5.62 6.21
C ALA A 134 -4.21 4.51 5.25
N GLU A 135 -4.35 3.26 5.70
CA GLU A 135 -4.97 2.18 4.91
C GLU A 135 -6.50 2.34 4.84
N ALA A 136 -7.15 2.76 5.93
CA ALA A 136 -8.59 3.05 5.97
C ALA A 136 -8.98 4.23 5.07
N ASP A 137 -8.12 5.24 4.95
CA ASP A 137 -8.34 6.43 4.12
C ASP A 137 -8.29 6.11 2.61
N LYS A 138 -7.65 5.00 2.23
CA LYS A 138 -7.68 4.50 0.85
C LYS A 138 -9.09 4.13 0.38
N GLN A 139 -10.06 3.99 1.28
CA GLN A 139 -11.46 3.81 0.91
C GLN A 139 -11.95 4.98 0.04
N VAL A 140 -11.57 6.22 0.39
CA VAL A 140 -11.96 7.42 -0.37
C VAL A 140 -11.34 7.39 -1.78
N ALA A 141 -10.07 7.00 -1.87
CA ALA A 141 -9.40 6.82 -3.15
C ALA A 141 -10.03 5.69 -3.99
N GLY A 142 -10.52 4.62 -3.34
CA GLY A 142 -11.26 3.54 -4.00
C GLY A 142 -12.59 4.02 -4.59
N TRP A 143 -13.38 4.79 -3.84
CA TRP A 143 -14.60 5.40 -4.35
C TRP A 143 -14.36 6.39 -5.48
N GLY A 144 -13.29 7.21 -5.38
CA GLY A 144 -12.89 8.12 -6.45
C GLY A 144 -12.66 7.39 -7.78
N LYS A 145 -12.03 6.22 -7.75
CA LYS A 145 -11.84 5.38 -8.95
C LYS A 145 -13.15 4.87 -9.54
N ILE A 146 -14.11 4.49 -8.70
CA ILE A 146 -15.43 4.04 -9.16
C ILE A 146 -16.18 5.19 -9.83
N VAL A 147 -16.24 6.36 -9.19
CA VAL A 147 -16.90 7.54 -9.77
C VAL A 147 -16.25 7.92 -11.09
N LEU A 148 -14.92 7.97 -11.13
CA LEU A 148 -14.17 8.22 -12.36
C LEU A 148 -14.52 7.21 -13.46
N ALA A 149 -14.51 5.91 -13.14
CA ALA A 149 -14.84 4.85 -14.09
C ALA A 149 -16.28 4.95 -14.61
N VAL A 150 -17.25 5.33 -13.78
CA VAL A 150 -18.64 5.54 -14.20
C VAL A 150 -18.75 6.76 -15.12
N CYS A 151 -18.16 7.89 -14.73
CA CYS A 151 -18.17 9.10 -15.55
C CYS A 151 -17.51 8.87 -16.92
N TRP A 152 -16.34 8.24 -16.94
CA TRP A 152 -15.63 7.95 -18.19
C TRP A 152 -16.30 6.84 -19.01
N GLY A 153 -16.93 5.87 -18.36
CA GLY A 153 -17.76 4.86 -19.02
C GLY A 153 -18.96 5.50 -19.72
N ALA A 154 -19.63 6.45 -19.07
CA ALA A 154 -20.73 7.21 -19.66
C ALA A 154 -20.26 8.09 -20.83
N MET A 155 -19.12 8.78 -20.69
CA MET A 155 -18.51 9.57 -21.76
C MET A 155 -18.17 8.70 -22.98
N THR A 156 -17.54 7.54 -22.74
CA THR A 156 -17.21 6.53 -23.75
C THR A 156 -18.47 6.07 -24.49
N TRP A 157 -19.53 5.76 -23.74
CA TRP A 157 -20.81 5.33 -24.31
C TRP A 157 -21.49 6.43 -25.12
N SER A 158 -21.37 7.69 -24.71
CA SER A 158 -21.88 8.85 -25.45
C SER A 158 -21.19 9.06 -26.79
N MET A 159 -19.93 8.63 -26.92
CA MET A 159 -19.12 8.74 -28.14
C MET A 159 -19.14 7.44 -28.97
N ARG A 160 -19.96 6.45 -28.60
CA ARG A 160 -19.97 5.12 -29.26
C ARG A 160 -20.22 5.20 -30.76
N ASP A 161 -21.02 6.16 -31.22
CA ASP A 161 -21.37 6.31 -32.63
C ASP A 161 -20.24 7.01 -33.43
N GLN A 162 -19.23 7.55 -32.74
CA GLN A 162 -18.06 8.23 -33.33
C GLN A 162 -16.80 7.36 -33.36
N GLN A 163 -16.82 6.17 -32.75
CA GLN A 163 -15.65 5.30 -32.61
C GLN A 163 -15.94 3.88 -33.13
N PRO A 164 -14.92 3.12 -33.56
CA PRO A 164 -15.09 1.71 -33.89
C PRO A 164 -15.67 0.93 -32.69
N PRO A 165 -16.64 0.02 -32.90
CA PRO A 165 -17.33 -0.67 -31.80
C PRO A 165 -16.39 -1.50 -30.92
N VAL A 166 -15.29 -2.01 -31.51
CA VAL A 166 -14.23 -2.74 -30.80
C VAL A 166 -13.53 -1.83 -29.78
N LEU A 167 -13.25 -0.58 -30.14
CA LEU A 167 -12.56 0.37 -29.26
C LEU A 167 -13.47 0.76 -28.09
N THR A 168 -14.75 1.04 -28.38
CA THR A 168 -15.77 1.30 -27.35
C THR A 168 -15.89 0.13 -26.37
N ALA A 169 -15.91 -1.12 -26.87
CA ALA A 169 -15.97 -2.30 -26.01
C ALA A 169 -14.74 -2.45 -25.10
N ILE A 170 -13.52 -2.24 -25.64
CA ILE A 170 -12.27 -2.29 -24.87
C ILE A 170 -12.25 -1.23 -23.76
N LEU A 171 -12.68 0.00 -24.08
CA LEU A 171 -12.78 1.07 -23.10
C LEU A 171 -13.75 0.75 -21.97
N LEU A 172 -14.96 0.32 -22.31
CA LEU A 172 -15.96 -0.04 -21.32
C LEU A 172 -15.46 -1.19 -20.43
N ALA A 173 -14.78 -2.17 -21.01
CA ALA A 173 -14.15 -3.26 -20.26
C ALA A 173 -13.04 -2.73 -19.32
N LEU A 174 -12.23 -1.77 -19.76
CA LEU A 174 -11.21 -1.12 -18.92
C LEU A 174 -11.85 -0.39 -17.73
N TRP A 175 -12.87 0.44 -17.98
CA TRP A 175 -13.56 1.18 -16.92
C TRP A 175 -14.28 0.24 -15.95
N ALA A 176 -14.98 -0.76 -16.46
CA ALA A 176 -15.60 -1.80 -15.64
C ALA A 176 -14.58 -2.56 -14.81
N GLY A 177 -13.44 -2.94 -15.41
CA GLY A 177 -12.34 -3.60 -14.70
C GLY A 177 -11.79 -2.75 -13.56
N LEU A 178 -11.59 -1.45 -13.78
CA LEU A 178 -11.11 -0.51 -12.74
C LEU A 178 -12.13 -0.34 -11.61
N ALA A 179 -13.42 -0.23 -11.95
CA ALA A 179 -14.51 -0.12 -10.99
C ALA A 179 -14.63 -1.41 -10.16
N THR A 180 -14.66 -2.57 -10.82
CA THR A 180 -14.75 -3.89 -10.17
C THR A 180 -13.54 -4.14 -9.28
N TRP A 181 -12.32 -3.83 -9.73
CA TRP A 181 -11.13 -3.93 -8.88
C TRP A 181 -11.24 -3.08 -7.62
N SER A 182 -11.70 -1.83 -7.77
CA SER A 182 -11.89 -0.93 -6.63
C SER A 182 -12.97 -1.43 -5.67
N ALA A 183 -14.06 -1.97 -6.19
CA ALA A 183 -15.17 -2.52 -5.41
C ALA A 183 -14.82 -3.82 -4.67
N VAL A 184 -14.08 -4.73 -5.31
CA VAL A 184 -13.78 -6.07 -4.77
C VAL A 184 -12.55 -6.06 -3.87
N TRP A 185 -11.52 -5.28 -4.19
CA TRP A 185 -10.24 -5.34 -3.47
C TRP A 185 -9.96 -4.12 -2.60
N VAL A 186 -10.15 -2.91 -3.13
CA VAL A 186 -9.75 -1.68 -2.41
C VAL A 186 -10.70 -1.36 -1.27
N ILE A 187 -12.02 -1.37 -1.53
CA ILE A 187 -13.03 -1.00 -0.53
C ILE A 187 -13.11 -2.01 0.62
N PRO A 188 -13.18 -3.34 0.40
CA PRO A 188 -13.27 -4.29 1.50
C PRO A 188 -12.04 -4.28 2.39
N ARG A 189 -10.85 -4.11 1.79
CA ARG A 189 -9.59 -4.00 2.53
C ARG A 189 -9.55 -2.75 3.41
N ALA A 190 -9.98 -1.60 2.89
CA ALA A 190 -10.04 -0.38 3.69
C ALA A 190 -11.11 -0.45 4.79
N ARG A 191 -12.22 -1.17 4.56
CA ARG A 191 -13.23 -1.46 5.60
C ARG A 191 -12.66 -2.38 6.70
N ALA A 192 -11.90 -3.40 6.34
CA ALA A 192 -11.22 -4.27 7.29
C ALA A 192 -10.24 -3.47 8.17
N ALA A 193 -9.50 -2.53 7.58
CA ALA A 193 -8.61 -1.63 8.34
C ALA A 193 -9.38 -0.76 9.36
N ARG A 194 -10.55 -0.22 8.98
CA ARG A 194 -11.44 0.51 9.91
C ARG A 194 -11.92 -0.37 11.05
N GLU A 195 -12.19 -1.63 10.78
CA GLU A 195 -12.65 -2.57 11.79
C GLU A 195 -11.54 -2.93 12.79
N VAL A 196 -10.28 -3.05 12.32
CA VAL A 196 -9.11 -3.21 13.20
C VAL A 196 -8.92 -1.98 14.09
N LEU A 197 -9.10 -0.76 13.56
CA LEU A 197 -9.05 0.47 14.37
C LEU A 197 -10.15 0.48 15.45
N ARG A 198 -11.39 0.11 15.09
CA ARG A 198 -12.50 0.05 16.05
C ARG A 198 -12.23 -0.92 17.19
N ARG A 199 -11.75 -2.14 16.88
CA ARG A 199 -11.42 -3.15 17.88
C ARG A 199 -10.23 -2.78 18.76
N GLY A 200 -9.16 -2.23 18.18
CA GLY A 200 -7.97 -1.84 18.92
C GLY A 200 -8.16 -0.65 19.86
N VAL A 201 -9.08 0.27 19.54
CA VAL A 201 -9.48 1.36 20.47
C VAL A 201 -10.31 0.81 21.64
N ALA A 202 -11.22 -0.13 21.38
CA ALA A 202 -12.08 -0.72 22.43
C ALA A 202 -11.30 -1.56 23.46
N THR A 203 -10.09 -2.02 23.15
CA THR A 203 -9.22 -2.79 24.07
C THR A 203 -8.23 -1.95 24.87
N LEU A 204 -8.12 -0.65 24.57
CA LEU A 204 -7.20 0.28 25.25
C LEU A 204 -7.88 1.11 26.36
N GLU A 205 -9.21 1.08 26.42
CA GLU A 205 -10.02 1.60 27.55
C GLU A 205 -10.16 0.54 28.64
#